data_AF-A0A9E3N7T7-F1
#
_entry.id   AF-A0A9E3N7T7-F1
#
_cell.length_a   1.000
_cell.length_b   1.000
_cell.length_c   1.000
_cell.angle_alpha   90.00
_cell.angle_beta   90.00
_cell.angle_gamma   90.00
#
_symmetry.space_group_name_H-M   'P 1'
#
loop_
_entity.id
_entity.type
_entity.pdbx_description
1 polymer ?
#
loop_
_entity_poly.entity_id
_entity_poly.type
_entity_poly.pdbx_seq_one_letter_code
_entity_poly.pdbx_strand_id
1 'polypeptide(L)'
;MRLPGTRYQEPGWEEVRKLLGQCSLGALRGFDARPGPDALEDYVDRMAARLLAVRHGARAQAAGNAYGDTVYELAVALVVELCARPADWDALCAACAGIPPGPAGEALLRKKVNDMYAVLRDRVDADNYQAACGRPCSPNRMYAYRMLDTAYHELARLFADWRAHREQVGAILGRLLADGAAPIEVRQLRTIADCRPEWILRWSETLETFGGGPGPLHTRSKRFASLKTGLARIGAMLREIGEYEQLSANGDRDWLQDLDDATVWVEDYWRVLQESEAAATPGPDRILEAAQDELDAAAPEPGPAPAPEGVPLDPRLDALAVSVSLPPGYLQEAGAAATDEGKVARLLAADGLVVRLAVYAKLLGPDDDVYPDAWRDPATGALPTMQQLAALAEVSLPTLRKRRDAAIARLGAAFTMKRGSDA
;
A
#
# COMPACT_ATOMS: atom_id res chain seq x y z
N MET A 1 -3.66 -1.06 -14.20
CA MET A 1 -2.79 -0.29 -15.11
C MET A 1 -1.53 0.20 -14.40
N ARG A 2 -0.33 -0.19 -14.86
CA ARG A 2 0.96 0.28 -14.32
C ARG A 2 1.79 0.97 -15.39
N LEU A 3 1.42 2.19 -15.76
CA LEU A 3 2.25 3.03 -16.64
C LEU A 3 3.21 3.88 -15.80
N PRO A 4 4.39 4.25 -16.31
CA PRO A 4 5.33 5.10 -15.58
C PRO A 4 4.69 6.41 -15.13
N GLY A 5 4.93 6.80 -13.88
CA GLY A 5 4.39 8.02 -13.29
C GLY A 5 2.89 7.98 -12.95
N THR A 6 2.17 6.89 -13.26
CA THR A 6 0.72 6.82 -12.97
C THR A 6 0.47 6.32 -11.55
N ARG A 7 -0.18 7.13 -10.71
CA ARG A 7 -0.39 6.80 -9.29
C ARG A 7 -1.79 6.30 -8.97
N TYR A 8 -2.79 6.71 -9.75
CA TYR A 8 -4.21 6.47 -9.39
C TYR A 8 -4.79 5.23 -10.04
N GLN A 9 -4.37 4.03 -9.65
CA GLN A 9 -4.75 2.79 -10.35
C GLN A 9 -6.15 2.27 -9.93
N GLU A 10 -6.79 1.45 -10.78
CA GLU A 10 -7.97 0.67 -10.37
C GLU A 10 -7.52 -0.61 -9.64
N PRO A 11 -8.22 -1.10 -8.61
CA PRO A 11 -9.52 -0.62 -8.10
C PRO A 11 -9.44 0.50 -7.05
N GLY A 12 -8.26 0.87 -6.57
CA GLY A 12 -8.10 1.82 -5.46
C GLY A 12 -8.66 3.23 -5.76
N TRP A 13 -8.66 3.65 -7.02
CA TRP A 13 -9.29 4.89 -7.47
C TRP A 13 -10.77 5.02 -7.05
N GLU A 14 -11.56 3.95 -7.09
CA GLU A 14 -12.98 4.04 -6.75
C GLU A 14 -13.18 4.45 -5.28
N GLU A 15 -12.32 3.98 -4.37
CA GLU A 15 -12.35 4.39 -2.97
C GLU A 15 -11.81 5.82 -2.76
N VAL A 16 -10.78 6.23 -3.51
CA VAL A 16 -10.32 7.63 -3.55
C VAL A 16 -11.45 8.56 -4.00
N ARG A 17 -12.14 8.22 -5.08
CA ARG A 17 -13.29 8.97 -5.60
C ARG A 17 -14.42 9.08 -4.58
N LYS A 18 -14.75 7.99 -3.90
CA LYS A 18 -15.77 7.98 -2.83
C LYS A 18 -15.36 8.87 -1.66
N LEU A 19 -14.10 8.80 -1.23
CA LEU A 19 -13.57 9.62 -0.14
C LEU A 19 -13.58 11.11 -0.48
N LEU A 20 -13.07 11.47 -1.66
CA LEU A 20 -13.07 12.85 -2.17
C LEU A 20 -14.50 13.39 -2.31
N GLY A 21 -15.41 12.60 -2.87
CA GLY A 21 -16.83 12.97 -3.01
C GLY A 21 -17.50 13.20 -1.67
N GLN A 22 -17.25 12.36 -0.66
CA GLN A 22 -17.78 12.52 0.69
C GLN A 22 -17.24 13.80 1.36
N CYS A 23 -15.92 14.02 1.31
CA CYS A 23 -15.30 15.19 1.94
C CYS A 23 -15.71 16.49 1.26
N SER A 24 -15.78 16.50 -0.08
CA SER A 24 -16.15 17.68 -0.87
C SER A 24 -17.57 18.12 -0.63
N LEU A 25 -18.53 17.19 -0.53
CA LEU A 25 -19.90 17.54 -0.17
C LEU A 25 -19.97 18.22 1.20
N GLY A 26 -19.18 17.73 2.15
CA GLY A 26 -19.05 18.38 3.44
C GLY A 26 -18.41 19.77 3.32
N ALA A 27 -17.35 19.92 2.53
CA ALA A 27 -16.61 21.17 2.37
C ALA A 27 -17.49 22.25 1.74
N LEU A 28 -18.34 21.85 0.79
CA LEU A 28 -19.22 22.72 0.02
C LEU A 28 -20.59 22.97 0.70
N ARG A 29 -20.90 22.30 1.82
CA ARG A 29 -22.16 22.55 2.55
C ARG A 29 -22.17 23.96 3.12
N GLY A 30 -23.15 24.76 2.67
CA GLY A 30 -23.29 26.15 3.09
C GLY A 30 -22.18 27.06 2.57
N PHE A 31 -21.35 26.58 1.65
CA PHE A 31 -20.31 27.35 0.99
C PHE A 31 -20.77 27.73 -0.42
N ASP A 32 -20.69 29.01 -0.74
CA ASP A 32 -20.98 29.50 -2.08
C ASP A 32 -19.72 29.30 -2.93
N ALA A 33 -19.72 28.23 -3.75
CA ALA A 33 -18.57 27.90 -4.60
C ALA A 33 -18.37 29.00 -5.65
N ARG A 34 -17.40 29.90 -5.39
CA ARG A 34 -17.07 31.03 -6.25
C ARG A 34 -15.73 30.78 -6.96
N PRO A 35 -15.59 31.26 -8.21
CA PRO A 35 -14.30 31.21 -8.89
C PRO A 35 -13.28 32.11 -8.19
N GLY A 36 -12.00 31.83 -8.43
CA GLY A 36 -10.88 32.61 -7.90
C GLY A 36 -10.04 31.90 -6.84
N PRO A 37 -8.80 32.39 -6.61
CA PRO A 37 -7.79 31.72 -5.80
C PRO A 37 -8.16 31.64 -4.31
N ASP A 38 -8.69 32.71 -3.71
CA ASP A 38 -9.05 32.74 -2.29
C ASP A 38 -10.15 31.70 -1.97
N ALA A 39 -11.14 31.57 -2.85
CA ALA A 39 -12.22 30.59 -2.70
C ALA A 39 -11.74 29.14 -2.88
N LEU A 40 -10.71 28.94 -3.72
CA LEU A 40 -10.04 27.64 -3.86
C LEU A 40 -9.23 27.31 -2.59
N GLU A 41 -8.49 28.26 -2.05
CA GLU A 41 -7.74 28.10 -0.79
C GLU A 41 -8.69 27.72 0.36
N ASP A 42 -9.81 28.45 0.51
CA ASP A 42 -10.87 28.13 1.48
C ASP A 42 -11.43 26.71 1.30
N TYR A 43 -11.65 26.28 0.05
CA TYR A 43 -12.11 24.92 -0.25
C TYR A 43 -11.07 23.87 0.12
N VAL A 44 -9.80 24.12 -0.20
CA VAL A 44 -8.67 23.23 0.10
C VAL A 44 -8.49 23.06 1.60
N ASP A 45 -8.54 24.15 2.37
CA ASP A 45 -8.44 24.10 3.85
C ASP A 45 -9.58 23.27 4.46
N ARG A 46 -10.81 23.46 3.97
CA ARG A 46 -11.97 22.66 4.39
C ARG A 46 -11.82 21.19 4.00
N MET A 47 -11.26 20.91 2.83
CA MET A 47 -10.95 19.55 2.38
C MET A 47 -9.89 18.91 3.26
N ALA A 48 -8.80 19.62 3.56
CA ALA A 48 -7.72 19.16 4.42
C ALA A 48 -8.25 18.80 5.81
N ALA A 49 -9.03 19.68 6.45
CA ALA A 49 -9.64 19.42 7.75
C ALA A 49 -10.54 18.17 7.73
N ARG A 50 -11.32 17.97 6.66
CA ARG A 50 -12.21 16.81 6.53
C ARG A 50 -11.48 15.51 6.27
N LEU A 51 -10.47 15.53 5.40
CA LEU A 51 -9.62 14.37 5.12
C LEU A 51 -8.86 13.98 6.39
N LEU A 52 -8.28 14.95 7.12
CA LEU A 52 -7.63 14.72 8.40
C LEU A 52 -8.56 14.07 9.42
N ALA A 53 -9.83 14.47 9.48
CA ALA A 53 -10.80 13.89 10.42
C ALA A 53 -11.13 12.42 10.13
N VAL A 54 -10.98 11.96 8.88
CA VAL A 54 -11.30 10.59 8.47
C VAL A 54 -10.08 9.73 8.17
N ARG A 55 -8.86 10.26 8.37
CA ARG A 55 -7.59 9.62 7.98
C ARG A 55 -7.39 8.20 8.54
N HIS A 56 -7.87 7.94 9.75
CA HIS A 56 -7.77 6.61 10.39
C HIS A 56 -8.98 5.70 10.10
N GLY A 57 -9.91 6.13 9.25
CA GLY A 57 -11.06 5.33 8.86
C GLY A 57 -10.68 4.18 7.91
N ALA A 58 -11.45 3.10 7.93
CA ALA A 58 -11.19 1.91 7.10
C ALA A 58 -11.02 2.22 5.60
N ARG A 59 -11.83 3.13 5.03
CA ARG A 59 -11.67 3.57 3.64
C ARG A 59 -10.37 4.32 3.41
N ALA A 60 -10.00 5.20 4.33
CA ALA A 60 -8.83 6.06 4.22
C ALA A 60 -7.52 5.25 4.29
N GLN A 61 -7.51 4.21 5.12
CA GLN A 61 -6.37 3.29 5.30
C GLN A 61 -6.31 2.14 4.28
N ALA A 62 -7.33 2.01 3.41
CA ALA A 62 -7.29 0.99 2.37
C ALA A 62 -6.17 1.27 1.36
N ALA A 63 -5.60 0.21 0.78
CA ALA A 63 -4.61 0.33 -0.29
C ALA A 63 -5.20 1.10 -1.48
N GLY A 64 -4.58 2.22 -1.84
CA GLY A 64 -5.00 3.10 -2.92
C GLY A 64 -4.35 2.75 -4.27
N ASN A 65 -3.13 2.22 -4.25
CA ASN A 65 -2.46 1.70 -5.44
C ASN A 65 -1.47 0.58 -5.08
N ALA A 66 -0.78 0.06 -6.09
CA ALA A 66 0.21 -0.98 -5.91
C ALA A 66 1.58 -0.48 -5.38
N TYR A 67 1.77 0.83 -5.21
CA TYR A 67 3.02 1.44 -4.74
C TYR A 67 3.04 1.67 -3.22
N GLY A 68 2.01 1.21 -2.51
CA GLY A 68 1.89 1.38 -1.06
C GLY A 68 1.14 2.63 -0.62
N ASP A 69 0.75 3.53 -1.54
CA ASP A 69 -0.04 4.71 -1.17
C ASP A 69 -1.44 4.27 -0.70
N THR A 70 -1.89 4.85 0.40
CA THR A 70 -3.25 4.70 0.92
C THR A 70 -4.25 5.55 0.12
N VAL A 71 -5.53 5.19 0.21
CA VAL A 71 -6.63 5.99 -0.35
C VAL A 71 -6.61 7.43 0.18
N TYR A 72 -6.22 7.62 1.45
CA TYR A 72 -6.06 8.95 2.06
C TYR A 72 -4.96 9.77 1.40
N GLU A 73 -3.76 9.21 1.25
CA GLU A 73 -2.62 9.91 0.65
C GLU A 73 -2.91 10.32 -0.79
N LEU A 74 -3.51 9.41 -1.58
CA LEU A 74 -3.94 9.72 -2.94
C LEU A 74 -5.00 10.82 -2.99
N ALA A 75 -5.95 10.82 -2.06
CA ALA A 75 -6.96 11.88 -1.97
C ALA A 75 -6.34 13.23 -1.61
N VAL A 76 -5.44 13.28 -0.62
CA VAL A 76 -4.71 14.50 -0.23
C VAL A 76 -3.89 15.02 -1.41
N ALA A 77 -3.15 14.15 -2.10
CA ALA A 77 -2.36 14.52 -3.27
C ALA A 77 -3.22 15.20 -4.35
N LEU A 78 -4.42 14.67 -4.66
CA LEU A 78 -5.31 15.33 -5.63
C LEU A 78 -5.85 16.68 -5.17
N VAL A 79 -6.10 16.85 -3.88
CA VAL A 79 -6.52 18.16 -3.35
C VAL A 79 -5.39 19.18 -3.51
N VAL A 80 -4.14 18.79 -3.24
CA VAL A 80 -2.96 19.64 -3.42
C VAL A 80 -2.73 19.96 -4.91
N GLU A 81 -2.89 18.98 -5.80
CA GLU A 81 -2.79 19.18 -7.25
C GLU A 81 -3.85 20.16 -7.78
N LEU A 82 -5.02 20.23 -7.14
CA LEU A 82 -6.05 21.21 -7.48
C LEU A 82 -5.57 22.65 -7.22
N CYS A 83 -4.77 22.89 -6.16
CA CYS A 83 -4.19 24.21 -5.87
C CYS A 83 -3.32 24.72 -7.02
N ALA A 84 -2.60 23.82 -7.69
CA ALA A 84 -1.76 24.16 -8.84
C ALA A 84 -2.58 24.42 -10.12
N ARG A 85 -3.90 24.18 -10.10
CA ARG A 85 -4.78 24.22 -11.28
C ARG A 85 -6.07 24.99 -11.00
N PRO A 86 -6.00 26.31 -10.74
CA PRO A 86 -7.18 27.12 -10.42
C PRO A 86 -8.25 27.11 -11.52
N ALA A 87 -7.86 26.92 -12.79
CA ALA A 87 -8.81 26.80 -13.89
C ALA A 87 -9.79 25.60 -13.75
N ASP A 88 -9.38 24.52 -13.08
CA ASP A 88 -10.26 23.37 -12.82
C ASP A 88 -11.29 23.66 -11.74
N TRP A 89 -10.90 24.44 -10.74
CA TRP A 89 -11.82 24.97 -9.75
C TRP A 89 -12.84 25.92 -10.37
N ASP A 90 -12.39 26.88 -11.18
CA ASP A 90 -13.28 27.82 -11.86
C ASP A 90 -14.30 27.10 -12.77
N ALA A 91 -13.85 26.04 -13.45
CA ALA A 91 -14.71 25.18 -14.26
C ALA A 91 -15.74 24.41 -13.42
N LEU A 92 -15.36 23.93 -12.23
CA LEU A 92 -16.30 23.33 -11.28
C LEU A 92 -17.34 24.36 -10.82
N CYS A 93 -16.92 25.54 -10.38
CA CYS A 93 -17.81 26.62 -9.95
C CYS A 93 -18.83 26.97 -11.04
N ALA A 94 -18.37 27.14 -12.28
CA ALA A 94 -19.25 27.38 -13.43
C ALA A 94 -20.22 26.22 -13.67
N ALA A 95 -19.77 24.97 -13.53
CA ALA A 95 -20.62 23.79 -13.69
C ALA A 95 -21.61 23.56 -12.52
N CYS A 96 -21.36 24.19 -11.38
CA CYS A 96 -22.21 24.18 -10.20
C CYS A 96 -23.21 25.35 -10.17
N ALA A 97 -23.04 26.35 -11.04
CA ALA A 97 -23.96 27.47 -11.16
C ALA A 97 -25.39 26.97 -11.43
N GLY A 98 -26.33 27.34 -10.56
CA GLY A 98 -27.74 26.96 -10.69
C GLY A 98 -28.11 25.56 -10.21
N ILE A 99 -27.23 24.85 -9.50
CA ILE A 99 -27.63 23.63 -8.78
C ILE A 99 -28.63 24.01 -7.67
N PRO A 100 -29.86 23.47 -7.67
CA PRO A 100 -30.87 23.81 -6.68
C PRO A 100 -30.50 23.26 -5.29
N PRO A 101 -30.93 23.90 -4.19
CA PRO A 101 -30.72 23.34 -2.85
C PRO A 101 -31.51 22.03 -2.65
N GLY A 102 -31.06 21.21 -1.70
CA GLY A 102 -31.72 19.97 -1.30
C GLY A 102 -31.11 18.69 -1.92
N PRO A 103 -31.73 17.52 -1.71
CA PRO A 103 -31.13 16.22 -1.99
C PRO A 103 -30.77 15.98 -3.47
N ALA A 104 -31.61 16.46 -4.39
CA ALA A 104 -31.34 16.39 -5.83
C ALA A 104 -30.12 17.25 -6.22
N GLY A 105 -29.97 18.41 -5.58
CA GLY A 105 -28.80 19.27 -5.71
C GLY A 105 -27.53 18.63 -5.18
N GLU A 106 -27.58 18.01 -4.01
CA GLU A 106 -26.44 17.29 -3.44
C GLU A 106 -25.96 16.15 -4.35
N ALA A 107 -26.89 15.42 -4.99
CA ALA A 107 -26.55 14.37 -5.94
C ALA A 107 -25.85 14.93 -7.21
N LEU A 108 -26.34 16.05 -7.75
CA LEU A 108 -25.70 16.74 -8.87
C LEU A 108 -24.34 17.29 -8.49
N LEU A 109 -24.21 17.90 -7.32
CA LEU A 109 -22.95 18.42 -6.80
C LEU A 109 -21.91 17.31 -6.66
N ARG A 110 -22.29 16.18 -6.05
CA ARG A 110 -21.43 15.00 -5.93
C ARG A 110 -20.93 14.54 -7.29
N LYS A 111 -21.82 14.50 -8.29
CA LYS A 111 -21.46 14.14 -9.66
C LYS A 111 -20.43 15.11 -10.23
N LYS A 112 -20.65 16.43 -10.11
CA LYS A 112 -19.73 17.46 -10.63
C LYS A 112 -18.35 17.41 -9.98
N VAL A 113 -18.31 17.24 -8.66
CA VAL A 113 -17.06 17.03 -7.91
C VAL A 113 -16.33 15.78 -8.40
N ASN A 114 -17.05 14.65 -8.55
CA ASN A 114 -16.44 13.41 -9.04
C ASN A 114 -15.90 13.58 -10.47
N ASP A 115 -16.62 14.27 -11.34
CA ASP A 115 -16.19 14.57 -12.70
C ASP A 115 -14.92 15.45 -12.70
N MET A 116 -14.85 16.47 -11.83
CA MET A 116 -13.66 17.32 -11.67
C MET A 116 -12.45 16.48 -11.25
N TYR A 117 -12.56 15.69 -10.18
CA TYR A 117 -11.43 14.89 -9.69
C TYR A 117 -11.03 13.78 -10.66
N ALA A 118 -11.96 13.20 -11.42
CA ALA A 118 -11.63 12.25 -12.49
C ALA A 118 -10.82 12.92 -13.61
N VAL A 119 -11.20 14.13 -14.01
CA VAL A 119 -10.45 14.92 -15.01
C VAL A 119 -9.09 15.35 -14.48
N LEU A 120 -9.02 15.77 -13.21
CA LEU A 120 -7.77 16.16 -12.55
C LEU A 120 -6.80 14.98 -12.47
N ARG A 121 -7.28 13.81 -12.03
CA ARG A 121 -6.53 12.55 -12.01
C ARG A 121 -5.90 12.26 -13.38
N ASP A 122 -6.72 12.27 -14.43
CA ASP A 122 -6.26 11.96 -15.78
C ASP A 122 -5.23 12.97 -16.29
N ARG A 123 -5.28 14.23 -15.85
CA ARG A 123 -4.25 15.25 -16.14
C ARG A 123 -2.96 15.02 -15.38
N VAL A 124 -3.05 14.82 -14.06
CA VAL A 124 -1.88 14.58 -13.20
C VAL A 124 -1.11 13.36 -13.68
N ASP A 125 -1.80 12.25 -13.95
CA ASP A 125 -1.15 11.06 -14.47
C ASP A 125 -0.60 11.25 -15.89
N ALA A 126 -1.29 12.01 -16.75
CA ALA A 126 -0.77 12.32 -18.07
C ALA A 126 0.52 13.14 -17.99
N ASP A 127 0.57 14.16 -17.15
CA ASP A 127 1.73 15.01 -16.94
C ASP A 127 2.89 14.20 -16.32
N ASN A 128 2.60 13.36 -15.32
CA ASN A 128 3.60 12.48 -14.70
C ASN A 128 4.14 11.44 -15.70
N TYR A 129 3.28 10.86 -16.53
CA TYR A 129 3.70 9.95 -17.59
C TYR A 129 4.58 10.67 -18.62
N GLN A 130 4.24 11.92 -19.00
CA GLN A 130 5.09 12.71 -19.90
C GLN A 130 6.45 12.98 -19.27
N ALA A 131 6.50 13.34 -18.00
CA ALA A 131 7.74 13.58 -17.26
C ALA A 131 8.59 12.32 -17.17
N ALA A 132 7.98 11.16 -16.88
CA ALA A 132 8.69 9.88 -16.75
C ALA A 132 9.19 9.32 -18.09
N CYS A 133 8.40 9.44 -19.16
CA CYS A 133 8.69 8.79 -20.44
C CYS A 133 9.33 9.73 -21.48
N GLY A 134 9.25 11.05 -21.29
CA GLY A 134 9.57 12.04 -22.33
C GLY A 134 8.63 11.99 -23.56
N ARG A 135 7.46 11.33 -23.44
CA ARG A 135 6.52 11.10 -24.55
C ARG A 135 5.23 11.88 -24.33
N PRO A 136 4.65 12.51 -25.37
CA PRO A 136 3.42 13.27 -25.23
C PRO A 136 2.23 12.36 -24.86
N CYS A 137 1.53 12.73 -23.80
CA CYS A 137 0.34 12.04 -23.31
C CYS A 137 -0.72 13.04 -22.90
N SER A 138 -1.88 13.04 -23.56
CA SER A 138 -2.98 13.91 -23.17
C SER A 138 -3.85 13.24 -22.09
N PRO A 139 -4.64 14.00 -21.31
CA PRO A 139 -5.58 13.42 -20.35
C PRO A 139 -6.57 12.45 -21.01
N ASN A 140 -7.01 12.75 -22.23
CA ASN A 140 -7.86 11.85 -23.01
C ASN A 140 -7.14 10.54 -23.39
N ARG A 141 -5.83 10.60 -23.66
CA ARG A 141 -5.02 9.39 -23.91
C ARG A 141 -4.86 8.58 -22.62
N MET A 142 -4.62 9.23 -21.48
CA MET A 142 -4.55 8.58 -20.17
C MET A 142 -5.86 7.87 -19.83
N TYR A 143 -6.99 8.56 -20.01
CA TYR A 143 -8.32 7.98 -19.87
C TYR A 143 -8.54 6.76 -20.79
N ALA A 144 -8.06 6.83 -22.03
CA ALA A 144 -8.14 5.70 -22.95
C ALA A 144 -7.31 4.50 -22.49
N TYR A 145 -6.10 4.70 -21.95
CA TYR A 145 -5.33 3.58 -21.35
C TYR A 145 -6.10 2.91 -20.21
N ARG A 146 -6.71 3.71 -19.32
CA ARG A 146 -7.51 3.18 -18.21
C ARG A 146 -8.71 2.39 -18.66
N MET A 147 -9.43 2.89 -19.67
CA MET A 147 -10.57 2.18 -20.25
C MET A 147 -10.14 0.85 -20.86
N LEU A 148 -9.00 0.81 -21.57
CA LEU A 148 -8.46 -0.42 -22.14
C LEU A 148 -7.99 -1.41 -21.06
N ASP A 149 -7.38 -0.91 -19.98
CA ASP A 149 -6.99 -1.71 -18.82
C ASP A 149 -8.23 -2.34 -18.15
N THR A 150 -9.29 -1.57 -17.89
CA THR A 150 -10.56 -2.11 -17.38
C THR A 150 -11.17 -3.13 -18.32
N ALA A 151 -11.23 -2.83 -19.63
CA ALA A 151 -11.79 -3.73 -20.63
C ALA A 151 -11.02 -5.05 -20.73
N TYR A 152 -9.70 -5.01 -20.61
CA TYR A 152 -8.86 -6.19 -20.53
C TYR A 152 -9.18 -7.05 -19.29
N HIS A 153 -9.27 -6.46 -18.10
CA HIS A 153 -9.58 -7.21 -16.89
C HIS A 153 -10.97 -7.86 -16.95
N GLU A 154 -11.96 -7.18 -17.53
CA GLU A 154 -13.29 -7.76 -17.76
C GLU A 154 -13.25 -8.91 -18.79
N LEU A 155 -12.48 -8.76 -19.87
CA LEU A 155 -12.26 -9.84 -20.83
C LEU A 155 -11.56 -11.04 -20.20
N ALA A 156 -10.52 -10.81 -19.41
CA ALA A 156 -9.78 -11.86 -18.69
C ALA A 156 -10.71 -12.61 -17.73
N ARG A 157 -11.57 -11.90 -17.00
CA ARG A 157 -12.61 -12.49 -16.12
C ARG A 157 -13.60 -13.35 -16.91
N LEU A 158 -14.12 -12.84 -18.02
CA LEU A 158 -15.05 -13.58 -18.90
C LEU A 158 -14.38 -14.83 -19.49
N PHE A 159 -13.11 -14.74 -19.88
CA PHE A 159 -12.37 -15.86 -20.46
C PHE A 159 -12.04 -16.92 -19.40
N ALA A 160 -11.70 -16.51 -18.18
CA ALA A 160 -11.48 -17.42 -17.06
C ALA A 160 -12.73 -18.26 -16.75
N ASP A 161 -13.92 -17.65 -16.81
CA ASP A 161 -15.21 -18.33 -16.63
C ASP A 161 -16.00 -18.50 -17.95
N TRP A 162 -15.29 -18.85 -19.03
CA TRP A 162 -15.90 -18.90 -20.37
C TRP A 162 -17.07 -19.89 -20.48
N ARG A 163 -17.14 -20.90 -19.60
CA ARG A 163 -18.23 -21.88 -19.62
C ARG A 163 -19.55 -21.26 -19.18
N ALA A 164 -19.52 -20.46 -18.11
CA ALA A 164 -20.70 -19.72 -17.65
C ALA A 164 -21.09 -18.60 -18.63
N HIS A 165 -20.10 -18.01 -19.31
CA HIS A 165 -20.29 -16.89 -20.25
C HIS A 165 -20.18 -17.29 -21.73
N ARG A 166 -20.50 -18.55 -22.07
CA ARG A 166 -20.19 -19.14 -23.38
C ARG A 166 -20.69 -18.34 -24.57
N GLU A 167 -21.93 -17.87 -24.52
CA GLU A 167 -22.55 -17.10 -25.61
C GLU A 167 -21.81 -15.77 -25.83
N GLN A 168 -21.52 -15.06 -24.73
CA GLN A 168 -20.81 -13.80 -24.78
C GLN A 168 -19.36 -13.99 -25.25
N VAL A 169 -18.64 -15.00 -24.75
CA VAL A 169 -17.28 -15.31 -25.20
C VAL A 169 -17.27 -15.73 -26.67
N GLY A 170 -18.25 -16.50 -27.13
CA GLY A 170 -18.41 -16.84 -28.54
C GLY A 170 -18.60 -15.60 -29.43
N ALA A 171 -19.42 -14.63 -28.99
CA ALA A 171 -19.61 -13.36 -29.70
C ALA A 171 -18.32 -12.52 -29.74
N ILE A 172 -17.57 -12.46 -28.64
CA ILE A 172 -16.26 -11.77 -28.57
C ILE A 172 -15.25 -12.41 -29.54
N LEU A 173 -15.16 -13.75 -29.55
CA LEU A 173 -14.27 -14.48 -30.45
C LEU A 173 -14.77 -14.48 -31.91
N GLY A 174 -16.05 -14.15 -32.14
CA GLY A 174 -16.69 -14.12 -33.45
C GLY A 174 -16.98 -15.51 -34.01
N ARG A 175 -17.16 -16.51 -33.15
CA ARG A 175 -17.54 -17.88 -33.53
C ARG A 175 -18.30 -18.59 -32.42
N LEU A 176 -19.17 -19.52 -32.79
CA LEU A 176 -19.85 -20.38 -31.83
C LEU A 176 -18.83 -21.30 -31.13
N LEU A 177 -18.99 -21.46 -29.82
CA LEU A 177 -18.18 -22.37 -29.02
C LEU A 177 -18.92 -23.70 -28.86
N ALA A 178 -18.38 -24.75 -29.48
CA ALA A 178 -18.92 -26.10 -29.35
C ALA A 178 -18.78 -26.61 -27.91
N ASP A 179 -19.66 -27.54 -27.52
CA ASP A 179 -19.52 -28.26 -26.26
C ASP A 179 -18.21 -29.08 -26.27
N GLY A 180 -17.31 -28.79 -25.33
CA GLY A 180 -16.05 -29.51 -25.20
C GLY A 180 -14.89 -28.69 -24.66
N ALA A 181 -13.79 -28.66 -25.43
CA ALA A 181 -12.50 -28.11 -25.02
C ALA A 181 -12.50 -26.57 -24.94
N ALA A 182 -11.67 -26.04 -24.04
CA ALA A 182 -11.50 -24.60 -23.88
C ALA A 182 -10.98 -23.96 -25.18
N PRO A 183 -11.51 -22.79 -25.60
CA PRO A 183 -10.98 -22.04 -26.73
C PRO A 183 -9.48 -21.76 -26.53
N ILE A 184 -8.68 -21.89 -27.59
CA ILE A 184 -7.23 -21.66 -27.49
C ILE A 184 -6.91 -20.22 -27.03
N GLU A 185 -7.76 -19.27 -27.41
CA GLU A 185 -7.65 -17.84 -27.07
C GLU A 185 -7.75 -17.60 -25.57
N VAL A 186 -8.59 -18.37 -24.86
CA VAL A 186 -8.69 -18.32 -23.39
C VAL A 186 -7.35 -18.67 -22.74
N ARG A 187 -6.56 -19.56 -23.36
CA ARG A 187 -5.22 -19.94 -22.87
C ARG A 187 -4.12 -18.97 -23.32
N GLN A 188 -4.38 -18.18 -24.36
CA GLN A 188 -3.42 -17.22 -24.92
C GLN A 188 -3.45 -15.87 -24.19
N LEU A 189 -4.59 -15.47 -23.63
CA LEU A 189 -4.73 -14.22 -22.89
C LEU A 189 -4.07 -14.33 -21.50
N ARG A 190 -2.76 -14.07 -21.42
CA ARG A 190 -2.00 -14.12 -20.15
C ARG A 190 -1.74 -12.73 -19.57
N THR A 191 -1.53 -11.77 -20.46
CA THR A 191 -1.24 -10.36 -20.14
C THR A 191 -2.07 -9.45 -21.03
N ILE A 192 -2.12 -8.15 -20.69
CA ILE A 192 -2.84 -7.17 -21.53
C ILE A 192 -2.25 -7.04 -22.93
N ALA A 193 -0.95 -7.32 -23.10
CA ALA A 193 -0.30 -7.33 -24.41
C ALA A 193 -0.81 -8.44 -25.33
N ASP A 194 -1.31 -9.55 -24.77
CA ASP A 194 -1.90 -10.66 -25.53
C ASP A 194 -3.34 -10.36 -25.99
N CYS A 195 -3.94 -9.30 -25.45
CA CYS A 195 -5.32 -8.94 -25.76
C CYS A 195 -5.43 -8.40 -27.18
N ARG A 196 -6.26 -9.07 -28.01
CA ARG A 196 -6.48 -8.63 -29.39
C ARG A 196 -7.40 -7.41 -29.43
N PRO A 197 -7.07 -6.36 -30.21
CA PRO A 197 -7.92 -5.17 -30.33
C PRO A 197 -9.37 -5.46 -30.75
N GLU A 198 -9.57 -6.48 -31.57
CA GLU A 198 -10.90 -6.92 -32.03
C GLU A 198 -11.75 -7.45 -30.87
N TRP A 199 -11.12 -8.08 -29.86
CA TRP A 199 -11.84 -8.58 -28.69
C TRP A 199 -12.38 -7.44 -27.84
N ILE A 200 -11.64 -6.33 -27.69
CA ILE A 200 -12.10 -5.13 -26.98
C ILE A 200 -13.30 -4.50 -27.68
N LEU A 201 -13.25 -4.38 -29.01
CA LEU A 201 -14.38 -3.84 -29.78
C LEU A 201 -15.62 -4.72 -29.63
N ARG A 202 -15.50 -6.03 -29.86
CA ARG A 202 -16.62 -6.95 -29.78
C ARG A 202 -17.15 -7.10 -28.35
N TRP A 203 -16.27 -7.11 -27.35
CA TRP A 203 -16.70 -7.05 -25.96
C TRP A 203 -17.57 -5.82 -25.70
N SER A 204 -17.11 -4.63 -26.13
CA SER A 204 -17.90 -3.42 -25.98
C SER A 204 -19.24 -3.47 -26.72
N GLU A 205 -19.35 -4.20 -27.83
CA GLU A 205 -20.60 -4.42 -28.54
C GLU A 205 -21.52 -5.37 -27.77
N THR A 206 -20.97 -6.47 -27.25
CA THR A 206 -21.75 -7.48 -26.51
C THR A 206 -22.40 -6.95 -25.23
N LEU A 207 -21.86 -5.89 -24.61
CA LEU A 207 -22.44 -5.31 -23.39
C LEU A 207 -23.90 -4.86 -23.57
N GLU A 208 -24.32 -4.46 -24.78
CA GLU A 208 -25.72 -4.10 -25.03
C GLU A 208 -26.64 -5.31 -24.86
N THR A 209 -26.19 -6.49 -25.29
CA THR A 209 -26.95 -7.74 -25.21
C THR A 209 -26.86 -8.38 -23.82
N PHE A 210 -25.68 -8.40 -23.20
CA PHE A 210 -25.40 -9.19 -21.99
C PHE A 210 -25.26 -8.36 -20.71
N GLY A 211 -25.07 -7.04 -20.80
CA GLY A 211 -24.79 -6.15 -19.67
C GLY A 211 -25.85 -5.06 -19.42
N GLY A 212 -26.92 -5.03 -20.21
CA GLY A 212 -28.05 -4.09 -20.03
C GLY A 212 -27.83 -2.68 -20.59
N GLY A 213 -26.76 -2.43 -21.35
CA GLY A 213 -26.51 -1.14 -21.98
C GLY A 213 -25.28 -1.12 -22.91
N PRO A 214 -25.17 -0.14 -23.82
CA PRO A 214 -24.08 -0.09 -24.78
C PRO A 214 -22.72 0.07 -24.07
N GLY A 215 -21.72 -0.71 -24.51
CA GLY A 215 -20.38 -0.61 -23.97
C GLY A 215 -19.66 0.69 -24.33
N PRO A 216 -18.50 0.97 -23.71
CA PRO A 216 -17.83 2.28 -23.76
C PRO A 216 -17.52 2.76 -25.18
N LEU A 217 -17.12 1.86 -26.09
CA LEU A 217 -16.77 2.18 -27.48
C LEU A 217 -17.98 2.27 -28.42
N HIS A 218 -19.16 1.85 -27.94
CA HIS A 218 -20.42 1.89 -28.70
C HIS A 218 -21.38 2.98 -28.21
N THR A 219 -20.96 3.78 -27.23
CA THR A 219 -21.67 5.01 -26.83
C THR A 219 -21.55 6.11 -27.90
N ARG A 220 -22.41 7.13 -27.82
CA ARG A 220 -22.33 8.35 -28.66
C ARG A 220 -21.20 9.31 -28.25
N SER A 221 -20.28 8.87 -27.38
CA SER A 221 -19.22 9.73 -26.85
C SER A 221 -18.19 10.06 -27.92
N LYS A 222 -17.98 11.35 -28.18
CA LYS A 222 -16.92 11.83 -29.07
C LYS A 222 -15.52 11.42 -28.60
N ARG A 223 -15.34 11.15 -27.30
CA ARG A 223 -14.04 10.74 -26.71
C ARG A 223 -13.50 9.45 -27.32
N PHE A 224 -14.39 8.54 -27.73
CA PHE A 224 -14.01 7.21 -28.21
C PHE A 224 -14.20 7.00 -29.72
N ALA A 225 -14.73 8.00 -30.43
CA ALA A 225 -14.96 7.93 -31.86
C ALA A 225 -13.69 7.54 -32.64
N SER A 226 -12.52 8.03 -32.19
CA SER A 226 -11.23 7.73 -32.82
C SER A 226 -10.66 6.35 -32.49
N LEU A 227 -11.12 5.69 -31.41
CA LEU A 227 -10.72 4.33 -31.05
C LEU A 227 -11.59 3.30 -31.75
N LYS A 228 -12.89 3.59 -31.95
CA LYS A 228 -13.84 2.68 -32.60
C LYS A 228 -13.38 2.25 -34.00
N THR A 229 -12.73 3.14 -34.75
CA THR A 229 -12.21 2.88 -36.10
C THR A 229 -10.71 2.57 -36.12
N GLY A 230 -10.05 2.52 -34.97
CA GLY A 230 -8.59 2.53 -34.84
C GLY A 230 -8.02 1.28 -34.15
N LEU A 231 -8.25 0.08 -34.70
CA LEU A 231 -7.72 -1.19 -34.16
C LEU A 231 -6.19 -1.14 -33.93
N ALA A 232 -5.44 -0.59 -34.88
CA ALA A 232 -3.99 -0.45 -34.75
C ALA A 232 -3.58 0.42 -33.55
N ARG A 233 -4.36 1.47 -33.26
CA ARG A 233 -4.13 2.36 -32.11
C ARG A 233 -4.44 1.65 -30.80
N ILE A 234 -5.55 0.93 -30.73
CA ILE A 234 -5.89 0.09 -29.56
C ILE A 234 -4.77 -0.92 -29.32
N GLY A 235 -4.31 -1.63 -30.36
CA GLY A 235 -3.23 -2.61 -30.23
C GLY A 235 -1.90 -2.01 -29.79
N ALA A 236 -1.55 -0.82 -30.26
CA ALA A 236 -0.36 -0.12 -29.79
C ALA A 236 -0.47 0.24 -28.30
N MET A 237 -1.63 0.71 -27.86
CA MET A 237 -1.85 1.06 -26.45
C MET A 237 -1.85 -0.17 -25.53
N LEU A 238 -2.47 -1.27 -25.95
CA LEU A 238 -2.48 -2.53 -25.17
C LEU A 238 -1.06 -3.09 -25.00
N ARG A 239 -0.26 -3.11 -26.09
CA ARG A 239 1.16 -3.51 -26.01
C ARG A 239 1.95 -2.61 -25.08
N GLU A 240 1.76 -1.29 -25.16
CA GLU A 240 2.46 -0.35 -24.29
C GLU A 240 2.11 -0.55 -22.81
N ILE A 241 0.83 -0.79 -22.46
CA ILE A 241 0.48 -1.14 -21.07
C ILE A 241 1.18 -2.43 -20.65
N GLY A 242 1.19 -3.46 -21.51
CA GLY A 242 1.80 -4.75 -21.17
C GLY A 242 3.33 -4.72 -21.10
N GLU A 243 4.00 -3.90 -21.92
CA GLU A 243 5.44 -3.67 -21.84
C GLU A 243 5.81 -3.10 -20.46
N TYR A 244 5.05 -2.11 -19.96
CA TYR A 244 5.31 -1.55 -18.64
C TYR A 244 4.83 -2.45 -17.49
N GLU A 245 3.78 -3.24 -17.69
CA GLU A 245 3.40 -4.28 -16.73
C GLU A 245 4.54 -5.28 -16.54
N GLN A 246 5.19 -5.74 -17.61
CA GLN A 246 6.35 -6.63 -17.53
C GLN A 246 7.55 -5.96 -16.86
N LEU A 247 7.84 -4.70 -17.20
CA LEU A 247 8.93 -3.95 -16.56
C LEU A 247 8.65 -3.71 -15.07
N SER A 248 7.40 -3.46 -14.69
CA SER A 248 6.98 -3.28 -13.30
C SER A 248 6.79 -4.59 -12.54
N ALA A 249 6.62 -5.73 -13.22
CA ALA A 249 6.58 -7.04 -12.58
C ALA A 249 7.96 -7.45 -12.04
N ASN A 250 9.04 -6.88 -12.59
CA ASN A 250 10.42 -7.07 -12.16
C ASN A 250 10.81 -6.20 -10.95
N GLY A 251 9.86 -5.57 -10.26
CA GLY A 251 10.14 -4.72 -9.10
C GLY A 251 8.93 -4.62 -8.17
N ASP A 252 9.19 -4.71 -6.87
CA ASP A 252 8.26 -4.61 -5.72
C ASP A 252 7.73 -5.93 -5.12
N ARG A 253 8.18 -7.12 -5.59
CA ARG A 253 7.89 -8.40 -4.91
C ARG A 253 9.09 -9.23 -4.49
N ASP A 254 10.31 -8.90 -4.94
CA ASP A 254 11.51 -9.67 -4.56
C ASP A 254 11.73 -9.71 -3.04
N TRP A 255 11.36 -8.65 -2.30
CA TRP A 255 11.48 -8.64 -0.84
C TRP A 255 10.44 -9.52 -0.11
N LEU A 256 9.29 -9.80 -0.72
CA LEU A 256 8.28 -10.75 -0.17
C LEU A 256 8.64 -12.19 -0.52
N GLN A 257 9.26 -12.39 -1.68
CA GLN A 257 9.78 -13.68 -2.11
C GLN A 257 10.93 -14.13 -1.18
N ASP A 258 11.77 -13.20 -0.71
CA ASP A 258 12.77 -13.46 0.34
C ASP A 258 12.15 -13.95 1.66
N LEU A 259 10.91 -13.57 1.99
CA LEU A 259 10.24 -13.91 3.25
C LEU A 259 9.64 -15.32 3.22
N ASP A 260 9.07 -15.71 2.07
CA ASP A 260 8.62 -17.07 1.81
C ASP A 260 9.83 -18.01 1.60
N ASP A 261 10.88 -17.55 0.90
CA ASP A 261 12.12 -18.30 0.70
C ASP A 261 12.88 -18.49 2.03
N ALA A 262 12.91 -17.50 2.92
CA ALA A 262 13.49 -17.64 4.27
C ALA A 262 12.73 -18.69 5.10
N THR A 263 11.41 -18.79 4.95
CA THR A 263 10.61 -19.82 5.64
C THR A 263 10.96 -21.21 5.12
N VAL A 264 11.05 -21.38 3.80
CA VAL A 264 11.49 -22.62 3.15
C VAL A 264 12.93 -22.97 3.54
N TRP A 265 13.81 -21.98 3.65
CA TRP A 265 15.20 -22.17 4.06
C TRP A 265 15.34 -22.59 5.53
N VAL A 266 14.51 -22.02 6.42
CA VAL A 266 14.45 -22.41 7.83
C VAL A 266 13.91 -23.83 7.98
N GLU A 267 12.87 -24.20 7.22
CA GLU A 267 12.34 -25.57 7.19
C GLU A 267 13.38 -26.57 6.69
N ASP A 268 14.14 -26.23 5.64
CA ASP A 268 15.21 -27.08 5.11
C ASP A 268 16.41 -27.18 6.07
N TYR A 269 16.78 -26.08 6.72
CA TYR A 269 17.78 -26.07 7.79
C TYR A 269 17.39 -27.00 8.94
N TRP A 270 16.13 -26.94 9.41
CA TRP A 270 15.63 -27.85 10.45
C TRP A 270 15.61 -29.31 10.00
N ARG A 271 15.27 -29.57 8.73
CA ARG A 271 15.35 -30.92 8.14
C ARG A 271 16.78 -31.44 8.16
N VAL A 272 17.75 -30.66 7.69
CA VAL A 272 19.18 -31.04 7.67
C VAL A 272 19.72 -31.26 9.08
N LEU A 273 19.32 -30.44 10.04
CA LEU A 273 19.74 -30.57 11.43
C LEU A 273 19.21 -31.88 12.06
N GLN A 274 17.95 -32.22 11.79
CA GLN A 274 17.36 -33.50 12.22
C GLN A 274 17.99 -34.71 11.51
N GLU A 275 18.27 -34.60 10.21
CA GLU A 275 18.98 -35.65 9.44
C GLU A 275 20.41 -35.84 9.97
N SER A 276 21.10 -34.77 10.35
CA SER A 276 22.43 -34.83 10.97
C SER A 276 22.40 -35.45 12.36
N GLU A 277 21.39 -35.12 13.19
CA GLU A 277 21.19 -35.76 14.50
C GLU A 277 20.83 -37.25 14.36
N ALA A 278 20.00 -37.59 13.37
CA ALA A 278 19.60 -38.98 13.10
C ALA A 278 20.73 -39.81 12.45
N ALA A 279 21.59 -39.18 11.66
CA ALA A 279 22.76 -39.80 11.02
C ALA A 279 24.04 -39.68 11.85
N ALA A 280 23.94 -39.23 13.11
CA ALA A 280 25.08 -39.15 14.03
C ALA A 280 25.76 -40.52 14.11
N THR A 281 26.94 -40.60 13.48
CA THR A 281 27.70 -41.84 13.44
C THR A 281 28.18 -42.14 14.86
N PRO A 282 27.96 -43.35 15.41
CA PRO A 282 28.42 -43.66 16.76
C PRO A 282 29.95 -43.59 16.84
N GLY A 283 30.47 -42.57 17.52
CA GLY A 283 31.91 -42.35 17.69
C GLY A 283 32.19 -40.98 18.32
N PRO A 284 33.37 -40.77 18.92
CA PRO A 284 33.76 -39.46 19.44
C PRO A 284 33.88 -38.45 18.29
N ASP A 285 33.33 -37.25 18.48
CA ASP A 285 33.45 -36.15 17.53
C ASP A 285 34.93 -35.93 17.16
N ARG A 286 35.25 -36.16 15.88
CA ARG A 286 36.57 -35.85 15.34
C ARG A 286 36.47 -34.53 14.59
N ILE A 287 36.99 -33.48 15.20
CA ILE A 287 37.30 -32.25 14.47
C ILE A 287 38.36 -32.62 13.43
N LEU A 288 37.98 -32.61 12.15
CA LEU A 288 38.94 -32.67 11.05
C LEU A 288 39.64 -31.32 11.01
N GLU A 289 40.97 -31.32 10.89
CA GLU A 289 41.74 -30.08 10.77
C GLU A 289 41.26 -29.31 9.53
N ALA A 290 40.67 -28.14 9.76
CA ALA A 290 40.39 -27.20 8.69
C ALA A 290 41.74 -26.73 8.13
N ALA A 291 41.99 -27.00 6.85
CA ALA A 291 43.10 -26.35 6.16
C ALA A 291 42.80 -24.83 6.17
N GLN A 292 43.67 -24.07 6.84
CA GLN A 292 43.59 -22.61 6.83
C GLN A 292 43.76 -22.09 5.41
N ASP A 293 42.69 -21.52 4.84
CA ASP A 293 42.75 -20.75 3.60
C ASP A 293 43.42 -19.39 3.88
N GLU A 294 44.25 -18.93 2.95
CA GLU A 294 45.12 -17.74 3.05
C GLU A 294 44.38 -16.38 3.10
N LEU A 295 43.05 -16.36 3.27
CA LEU A 295 42.21 -15.16 3.20
C LEU A 295 41.87 -14.51 4.56
N ASP A 296 42.24 -15.12 5.69
CA ASP A 296 41.95 -14.60 7.04
C ASP A 296 42.99 -13.58 7.57
N ALA A 297 43.86 -13.05 6.72
CA ALA A 297 44.83 -12.02 7.08
C ALA A 297 44.39 -10.63 6.56
N ALA A 298 43.35 -10.05 7.15
CA ALA A 298 43.01 -8.64 6.96
C ALA A 298 43.08 -7.86 8.28
N ALA A 299 43.85 -6.76 8.25
CA ALA A 299 44.19 -5.87 9.34
C ALA A 299 42.97 -5.10 9.92
N PRO A 300 43.06 -4.55 11.14
CA PRO A 300 41.91 -3.94 11.80
C PRO A 300 41.52 -2.58 11.18
N GLU A 301 40.22 -2.39 10.96
CA GLU A 301 39.57 -1.14 10.54
C GLU A 301 39.74 -0.02 11.59
N PRO A 302 39.89 1.26 11.17
CA PRO A 302 40.06 2.38 12.08
C PRO A 302 38.74 2.76 12.77
N GLY A 303 38.80 2.97 14.09
CA GLY A 303 37.63 3.27 14.92
C GLY A 303 36.98 4.64 14.64
N PRO A 304 35.67 4.79 14.93
CA PRO A 304 34.93 6.02 14.70
C PRO A 304 35.30 7.14 15.69
N ALA A 305 35.22 8.38 15.21
CA ALA A 305 35.49 9.63 15.94
C ALA A 305 34.42 9.92 17.03
N PRO A 306 34.74 10.71 18.07
CA PRO A 306 33.87 10.87 19.24
C PRO A 306 32.73 11.86 18.98
N ALA A 307 31.54 11.51 19.46
CA ALA A 307 30.35 12.36 19.54
C ALA A 307 30.37 13.23 20.82
N PRO A 308 29.66 14.37 20.85
CA PRO A 308 29.81 15.40 21.88
C PRO A 308 29.12 15.05 23.21
N GLU A 309 29.69 15.61 24.28
CA GLU A 309 29.32 15.39 25.68
C GLU A 309 27.94 15.94 26.05
N GLY A 310 27.16 15.15 26.81
CA GLY A 310 25.97 15.62 27.49
C GLY A 310 25.34 14.58 28.42
N VAL A 311 25.35 14.87 29.73
CA VAL A 311 24.72 14.14 30.86
C VAL A 311 25.47 12.85 31.28
N PRO A 312 25.68 12.55 32.59
CA PRO A 312 26.44 11.39 33.00
C PRO A 312 25.69 10.11 32.63
N LEU A 313 26.15 9.48 31.55
CA LEU A 313 25.74 8.14 31.16
C LEU A 313 26.20 7.15 32.23
N ASP A 314 25.35 6.19 32.58
CA ASP A 314 25.81 5.06 33.39
C ASP A 314 26.67 4.18 32.47
N PRO A 315 27.99 4.12 32.66
CA PRO A 315 28.90 3.45 31.72
C PRO A 315 28.62 1.95 31.60
N ARG A 316 27.94 1.36 32.59
CA ARG A 316 27.50 -0.04 32.53
C ARG A 316 26.35 -0.23 31.53
N LEU A 317 25.36 0.67 31.54
CA LEU A 317 24.19 0.56 30.66
C LEU A 317 24.57 0.81 29.19
N ASP A 318 25.53 1.69 28.95
CA ASP A 318 26.09 1.91 27.61
C ASP A 318 26.87 0.72 27.10
N ALA A 319 27.69 0.10 27.95
CA ALA A 319 28.41 -1.12 27.58
C ALA A 319 27.43 -2.24 27.19
N LEU A 320 26.30 -2.36 27.90
CA LEU A 320 25.24 -3.32 27.57
C LEU A 320 24.55 -2.98 26.25
N ALA A 321 24.19 -1.71 26.02
CA ALA A 321 23.57 -1.27 24.77
C ALA A 321 24.48 -1.55 23.56
N VAL A 322 25.76 -1.17 23.66
CA VAL A 322 26.75 -1.42 22.61
C VAL A 322 26.95 -2.92 22.38
N SER A 323 26.95 -3.75 23.43
CA SER A 323 27.10 -5.21 23.30
C SER A 323 25.97 -5.90 22.52
N VAL A 324 24.83 -5.21 22.37
CA VAL A 324 23.66 -5.69 21.62
C VAL A 324 23.36 -4.86 20.38
N SER A 325 24.36 -4.10 19.91
CA SER A 325 24.30 -3.23 18.73
C SER A 325 23.29 -2.08 18.82
N LEU A 326 22.98 -1.61 20.03
CA LEU A 326 22.17 -0.40 20.25
C LEU A 326 23.06 0.81 20.54
N PRO A 327 22.61 2.04 20.23
CA PRO A 327 23.40 3.23 20.49
C PRO A 327 23.65 3.43 22.00
N PRO A 328 24.80 4.02 22.39
CA PRO A 328 25.02 4.48 23.75
C PRO A 328 23.86 5.40 24.20
N GLY A 329 23.46 5.32 25.47
CA GLY A 329 22.34 6.11 26.00
C GLY A 329 20.95 5.58 25.65
N TYR A 330 20.81 4.50 24.86
CA TYR A 330 19.51 3.99 24.40
C TYR A 330 18.46 3.85 25.53
N LEU A 331 18.81 3.21 26.65
CA LEU A 331 17.87 3.01 27.77
C LEU A 331 17.44 4.33 28.43
N GLN A 332 18.30 5.35 28.39
CA GLN A 332 18.00 6.66 28.95
C GLN A 332 17.08 7.46 28.02
N GLU A 333 17.38 7.48 26.72
CA GLU A 333 16.55 8.14 25.71
C GLU A 333 15.18 7.49 25.61
N ALA A 334 15.13 6.15 25.57
CA ALA A 334 13.88 5.41 25.56
C ALA A 334 13.09 5.60 26.86
N GLY A 335 13.77 5.72 28.01
CA GLY A 335 13.15 6.06 29.28
C GLY A 335 12.56 7.48 29.30
N ALA A 336 13.28 8.47 28.76
CA ALA A 336 12.84 9.86 28.68
C ALA A 336 11.64 10.05 27.73
N ALA A 337 11.60 9.27 26.64
CA ALA A 337 10.47 9.25 25.71
C ALA A 337 9.25 8.48 26.24
N ALA A 338 9.39 7.74 27.35
CA ALA A 338 8.28 7.00 27.92
C ALA A 338 7.28 7.93 28.61
N THR A 339 6.06 7.99 28.08
CA THR A 339 4.96 8.70 28.74
C THR A 339 4.31 7.80 29.79
N ASP A 340 3.97 8.38 30.94
CA ASP A 340 3.10 7.75 31.94
C ASP A 340 1.61 8.03 31.67
N GLU A 341 1.32 8.64 30.52
CA GLU A 341 -0.03 8.94 30.08
C GLU A 341 -0.75 7.68 29.57
N GLY A 342 -1.96 7.45 30.08
CA GLY A 342 -2.76 6.29 29.72
C GLY A 342 -2.77 5.18 30.77
N LYS A 343 -3.80 4.33 30.70
CA LYS A 343 -4.03 3.28 31.71
C LYS A 343 -3.03 2.12 31.58
N VAL A 344 -2.64 1.77 30.36
CA VAL A 344 -1.67 0.68 30.08
C VAL A 344 -0.27 1.06 30.57
N ALA A 345 0.21 2.27 30.26
CA ALA A 345 1.51 2.77 30.72
C ALA A 345 1.62 2.75 32.25
N ARG A 346 0.58 3.23 32.96
CA ARG A 346 0.52 3.18 34.43
C ARG A 346 0.52 1.77 35.01
N LEU A 347 -0.15 0.82 34.37
CA LEU A 347 -0.18 -0.58 34.83
C LEU A 347 1.17 -1.28 34.62
N LEU A 348 1.93 -0.88 33.59
CA LEU A 348 3.25 -1.42 33.28
C LEU A 348 4.41 -0.63 33.91
N ALA A 349 4.13 0.49 34.60
CA ALA A 349 5.16 1.33 35.20
C ALA A 349 6.06 0.58 36.19
N ALA A 350 5.49 -0.37 36.93
CA ALA A 350 6.20 -1.18 37.92
C ALA A 350 7.11 -2.26 37.33
N ASP A 351 6.98 -2.59 36.02
CA ASP A 351 7.70 -3.71 35.40
C ASP A 351 9.05 -3.30 34.78
N GLY A 352 9.34 -2.00 34.74
CA GLY A 352 10.53 -1.45 34.09
C GLY A 352 10.42 -1.37 32.57
N LEU A 353 11.25 -0.51 31.97
CA LEU A 353 11.19 -0.17 30.53
C LEU A 353 11.37 -1.40 29.63
N VAL A 354 12.34 -2.27 29.93
CA VAL A 354 12.65 -3.45 29.11
C VAL A 354 11.47 -4.42 29.01
N VAL A 355 10.78 -4.67 30.13
CA VAL A 355 9.57 -5.52 30.12
C VAL A 355 8.43 -4.81 29.39
N ARG A 356 8.31 -3.49 29.54
CA ARG A 356 7.30 -2.69 28.84
C ARG A 356 7.48 -2.78 27.32
N LEU A 357 8.69 -2.59 26.81
CA LEU A 357 9.04 -2.73 25.38
C LEU A 357 8.76 -4.16 24.89
N ALA A 358 9.10 -5.19 25.68
CA ALA A 358 8.81 -6.58 25.34
C ALA A 358 7.29 -6.87 25.27
N VAL A 359 6.48 -6.21 26.11
CA VAL A 359 5.01 -6.31 26.05
C VAL A 359 4.47 -5.64 24.79
N TYR A 360 4.94 -4.43 24.46
CA TYR A 360 4.51 -3.72 23.25
C TYR A 360 4.87 -4.49 21.98
N ALA A 361 6.12 -4.93 21.85
CA ALA A 361 6.57 -5.75 20.72
C ALA A 361 5.71 -7.01 20.53
N LYS A 362 5.15 -7.58 21.61
CA LYS A 362 4.28 -8.76 21.54
C LYS A 362 2.83 -8.45 21.19
N LEU A 363 2.30 -7.29 21.60
CA LEU A 363 0.88 -6.94 21.42
C LEU A 363 0.61 -6.17 20.13
N LEU A 364 1.54 -5.31 19.73
CA LEU A 364 1.42 -4.42 18.57
C LEU A 364 2.31 -4.87 17.41
N GLY A 365 3.41 -5.55 17.71
CA GLY A 365 4.43 -5.96 16.74
C GLY A 365 5.72 -5.15 16.90
N PRO A 366 6.85 -5.63 16.36
CA PRO A 366 8.14 -4.93 16.49
C PRO A 366 8.22 -3.64 15.66
N ASP A 367 7.47 -3.53 14.57
CA ASP A 367 7.56 -2.43 13.58
C ASP A 367 6.36 -1.47 13.65
N ASP A 368 5.64 -1.41 14.78
CA ASP A 368 4.44 -0.57 14.90
C ASP A 368 4.79 0.92 14.88
N ASP A 369 4.09 1.69 14.05
CA ASP A 369 4.41 3.09 13.82
C ASP A 369 4.06 4.03 14.98
N VAL A 370 3.36 3.54 16.01
CA VAL A 370 3.01 4.30 17.21
C VAL A 370 4.20 4.45 18.17
N TYR A 371 5.28 3.70 17.98
CA TYR A 371 6.46 3.81 18.85
C TYR A 371 7.20 5.13 18.65
N PRO A 372 7.59 5.82 19.74
CA PRO A 372 8.53 6.93 19.68
C PRO A 372 9.83 6.51 18.99
N ASP A 373 10.43 7.41 18.20
CA ASP A 373 11.69 7.13 17.50
C ASP A 373 12.81 6.70 18.47
N ALA A 374 12.83 7.27 19.67
CA ALA A 374 13.78 6.91 20.74
C ALA A 374 13.65 5.46 21.25
N TRP A 375 12.54 4.78 20.95
CA TRP A 375 12.36 3.36 21.30
C TRP A 375 12.85 2.43 20.19
N ARG A 376 12.98 2.93 18.97
CA ARG A 376 13.35 2.13 17.81
C ARG A 376 14.87 1.98 17.73
N ASP A 377 15.32 0.80 17.35
CA ASP A 377 16.70 0.55 16.96
C ASP A 377 16.97 1.31 15.65
N PRO A 378 17.94 2.26 15.63
CA PRO A 378 18.23 3.06 14.44
C PRO A 378 18.65 2.24 13.21
N ALA A 379 19.18 1.03 13.41
CA ALA A 379 19.62 0.16 12.32
C ALA A 379 18.44 -0.54 11.63
N THR A 380 17.38 -0.87 12.38
CA THR A 380 16.25 -1.66 11.87
C THR A 380 14.96 -0.87 11.71
N GLY A 381 14.82 0.26 12.41
CA GLY A 381 13.57 1.01 12.50
C GLY A 381 12.50 0.33 13.37
N ALA A 382 12.84 -0.78 14.02
CA ALA A 382 11.95 -1.62 14.83
C ALA A 382 12.28 -1.49 16.33
N LEU A 383 11.41 -1.98 17.23
CA LEU A 383 11.81 -2.19 18.62
C LEU A 383 12.94 -3.23 18.74
N PRO A 384 13.82 -3.11 19.76
CA PRO A 384 14.85 -4.12 19.99
C PRO A 384 14.25 -5.51 20.16
N THR A 385 14.94 -6.48 19.59
CA THR A 385 14.55 -7.89 19.66
C THR A 385 14.49 -8.37 21.11
N MET A 386 13.71 -9.44 21.35
CA MET A 386 13.62 -10.06 22.67
C MET A 386 14.99 -10.52 23.22
N GLN A 387 15.96 -10.84 22.36
CA GLN A 387 17.30 -11.23 22.77
C GLN A 387 18.13 -10.02 23.23
N GLN A 388 18.06 -8.90 22.48
CA GLN A 388 18.69 -7.64 22.89
C GLN A 388 18.08 -7.12 24.20
N LEU A 389 16.75 -7.14 24.32
CA LEU A 389 16.05 -6.76 25.56
C LEU A 389 16.46 -7.65 26.75
N ALA A 390 16.61 -8.97 26.55
CA ALA A 390 17.03 -9.87 27.63
C ALA A 390 18.45 -9.55 28.13
N ALA A 391 19.36 -9.24 27.20
CA ALA A 391 20.71 -8.81 27.52
C ALA A 391 20.75 -7.44 28.22
N LEU A 392 19.94 -6.46 27.77
CA LEU A 392 19.80 -5.16 28.45
C LEU A 392 19.26 -5.27 29.88
N ALA A 393 18.38 -6.24 30.15
CA ALA A 393 17.86 -6.52 31.48
C ALA A 393 18.75 -7.48 32.30
N GLU A 394 19.88 -7.94 31.75
CA GLU A 394 20.78 -8.92 32.36
C GLU A 394 20.06 -10.19 32.86
N VAL A 395 19.09 -10.68 32.07
CA VAL A 395 18.32 -11.89 32.39
C VAL A 395 18.33 -12.86 31.22
N SER A 396 18.06 -14.14 31.52
CA SER A 396 17.84 -15.12 30.46
C SER A 396 16.59 -14.77 29.64
N LEU A 397 16.62 -15.09 28.34
CA LEU A 397 15.47 -14.93 27.45
C LEU A 397 14.19 -15.62 27.97
N PRO A 398 14.23 -16.85 28.52
CA PRO A 398 13.07 -17.47 29.18
C PRO A 398 12.54 -16.64 30.36
N THR A 399 13.41 -16.05 31.17
CA THR A 399 13.01 -15.19 32.30
C THR A 399 12.30 -13.93 31.80
N LEU A 400 12.81 -13.27 30.77
CA LEU A 400 12.17 -12.09 30.19
C LEU A 400 10.79 -12.44 29.61
N ARG A 401 10.68 -13.56 28.87
CA ARG A 401 9.40 -14.05 28.34
C ARG A 401 8.38 -14.28 29.46
N LYS A 402 8.79 -14.93 30.55
CA LYS A 402 7.94 -15.14 31.74
C LYS A 402 7.46 -13.82 32.36
N ARG A 403 8.34 -12.82 32.50
CA ARG A 403 7.99 -11.49 33.04
C ARG A 403 7.02 -10.74 32.13
N ARG A 404 7.26 -10.77 30.82
CA ARG A 404 6.37 -10.20 29.80
C ARG A 404 4.98 -10.83 29.85
N ASP A 405 4.90 -12.17 29.87
CA ASP A 405 3.61 -12.87 29.85
C ASP A 405 2.84 -12.63 31.15
N ALA A 406 3.52 -12.54 32.30
CA ALA A 406 2.92 -12.13 33.56
C ALA A 406 2.36 -10.69 33.51
N ALA A 407 3.07 -9.76 32.87
CA ALA A 407 2.60 -8.39 32.68
C ALA A 407 1.37 -8.32 31.76
N ILE A 408 1.36 -9.07 30.65
CA ILE A 408 0.20 -9.19 29.76
C ILE A 408 -1.00 -9.78 30.50
N ALA A 409 -0.79 -10.82 31.32
CA ALA A 409 -1.87 -11.41 32.12
C ALA A 409 -2.46 -10.41 33.13
N ARG A 410 -1.63 -9.60 33.79
CA ARG A 410 -2.10 -8.53 34.69
C ARG A 410 -2.89 -7.46 33.96
N LEU A 411 -2.44 -7.04 32.76
CA LEU A 411 -3.22 -6.14 31.91
C LEU A 411 -4.59 -6.73 31.58
N GLY A 412 -4.63 -7.99 31.12
CA GLY A 412 -5.87 -8.71 30.82
C GLY A 412 -6.83 -8.76 32.01
N ALA A 413 -6.34 -9.07 33.21
CA ALA A 413 -7.12 -9.08 34.44
C ALA A 413 -7.69 -7.68 34.78
N ALA A 414 -6.88 -6.63 34.65
CA ALA A 414 -7.29 -5.25 34.94
C ALA A 414 -8.32 -4.67 33.95
N PHE A 415 -8.37 -5.18 32.72
CA PHE A 415 -9.40 -4.83 31.74
C PHE A 415 -10.67 -5.69 31.87
N THR A 416 -10.53 -6.93 32.36
CA THR A 416 -11.68 -7.84 32.58
C THR A 416 -12.45 -7.48 33.85
N MET A 417 -11.78 -7.14 34.96
CA MET A 417 -12.44 -6.67 36.20
C MET A 417 -13.28 -5.41 35.99
N LYS A 418 -12.90 -4.53 35.04
CA LYS A 418 -13.67 -3.32 34.75
C LYS A 418 -15.00 -3.63 34.04
N ARG A 419 -15.05 -4.63 33.16
CA ARG A 419 -16.31 -5.06 32.51
C ARG A 419 -17.31 -5.68 33.47
N GLY A 420 -16.85 -6.23 34.61
CA GLY A 420 -17.73 -6.75 35.67
C GLY A 420 -18.09 -5.75 36.77
N SER A 421 -17.55 -4.52 36.71
CA SER A 421 -17.87 -3.43 37.65
C SER A 421 -18.76 -2.35 37.02
N ASP A 422 -18.87 -2.33 35.69
CA ASP A 422 -19.77 -1.47 34.91
C ASP A 422 -21.02 -2.26 34.42
N ALA A 423 -21.23 -3.47 34.94
CA ALA A 423 -22.43 -4.31 34.79
C ALA A 423 -23.01 -4.60 36.18
#